data_AF-A0A9X5RIJ3-F1
#
_entry.id   AF-A0A9X5RIJ3-F1
#
_cell.length_a   1.000
_cell.length_b   1.000
_cell.length_c   1.000
_cell.angle_alpha   90.00
_cell.angle_beta   90.00
_cell.angle_gamma   90.00
#
_symmetry.space_group_name_H-M   'P 1'
#
loop_
_entity.id
_entity.type
_entity.pdbx_description
1 polymer ?
#
loop_
_entity_poly.entity_id
_entity_poly.type
_entity_poly.pdbx_seq_one_letter_code
_entity_poly.pdbx_strand_id
1 'polypeptide(L)'
;MVTRPQSYREKVSQMISWGHWFALFNIILSLLLGSRYLFISDWPATFAGRFYAIVSWMGHFSFIVFAIYILILFPLTFIAISQRLLRVISCALASAGLTILIFDIAVYQQFQLHLTQLVWDLVINPDEGEMAREWQLIFIGIPIIFLIEMLFATWSWQKLRSLNRQRWGKPLAGVFITCFILSHSMSIWADANFYRPITMQRANLPLSYPMTARKFLERHGFINQSEYEQRVISEGNPAAQGITYPLAPLIYAKDTYSYNLLVVVIDGLGNEEVSELPSLQKFAQDNLYFSRHYSSGINNDTALFGLFYGISPSYLDSVLSSRKNSALFDALSYRNYQLAMFSTNGFQTPLFKQAVLSDFSLPTSRSGDNNATIDSWDRWLVQNSQIAPWFSFLQINGHTNNASQRTTLNDQLETIFKTLQETKVLDNTVVVVTSSYHQDNNKKQVNQWLSNKTTFNLSQSQVPLIIHWPNMTPQVIERMTSHQDIMTTLMQHVLHVISPADNYSQGEDLFASTRNHPWIFTGDDEAFVVFLPDNTLLIDKHGRYALFDKSGQEISSAKPDLKLLLQVLAEQKRFIER
;
A
#
# COMPACT_ATOMS: atom_id res chain seq x y z
N MET A 1 27.63 -21.12 63.44
CA MET A 1 27.40 -21.96 62.24
C MET A 1 28.19 -21.34 61.09
N VAL A 2 29.30 -21.96 60.68
CA VAL A 2 30.15 -21.46 59.60
C VAL A 2 29.43 -21.69 58.27
N THR A 3 28.90 -20.63 57.66
CA THR A 3 28.28 -20.70 56.34
C THR A 3 29.36 -20.96 55.30
N ARG A 4 29.40 -22.18 54.73
CA ARG A 4 30.22 -22.45 53.54
C ARG A 4 29.83 -21.44 52.45
N PRO A 5 30.79 -20.79 51.77
CA PRO A 5 30.48 -19.91 50.65
C PRO A 5 29.75 -20.72 49.58
N GLN A 6 28.58 -20.24 49.13
CA GLN A 6 27.80 -20.88 48.07
C GLN A 6 28.69 -21.16 46.87
N SER A 7 28.66 -22.41 46.39
CA SER A 7 29.42 -22.80 45.20
C SER A 7 28.99 -21.95 44.00
N TYR A 8 29.93 -21.58 43.13
CA TYR A 8 29.65 -20.86 41.89
C TYR A 8 28.50 -21.54 41.10
N ARG A 9 28.52 -22.87 41.04
CA ARG A 9 27.47 -23.68 40.39
C ARG A 9 26.07 -23.47 41.00
N GLU A 10 25.98 -23.34 42.32
CA GLU A 10 24.70 -23.12 43.01
C GLU A 10 24.17 -21.71 42.74
N LYS A 11 25.05 -20.71 42.73
CA LYS A 11 24.69 -19.32 42.40
C LYS A 11 24.16 -19.21 40.98
N VAL A 12 24.88 -19.76 40.01
CA VAL A 12 24.48 -19.77 38.59
C VAL A 12 23.15 -20.51 38.42
N SER A 13 22.97 -21.67 39.06
CA SER A 13 21.71 -22.41 38.99
C SER A 13 20.52 -21.61 39.55
N GLN A 14 20.70 -20.88 40.64
CA GLN A 14 19.68 -19.99 41.20
C GLN A 14 19.38 -18.81 40.27
N MET A 15 20.40 -18.20 39.66
CA MET A 15 20.26 -17.11 38.71
C MET A 15 19.53 -17.54 37.43
N ILE A 16 19.82 -18.71 36.89
CA ILE A 16 19.11 -19.29 35.73
C ILE A 16 17.64 -19.58 36.10
N SER A 17 17.40 -20.21 37.25
CA SER A 17 16.04 -20.52 37.71
C SER A 17 15.21 -19.24 37.88
N TRP A 18 15.80 -18.22 38.50
CA TRP A 18 15.19 -16.90 38.64
C TRP A 18 14.93 -16.25 37.27
N GLY A 19 15.90 -16.34 36.36
CA GLY A 19 15.80 -15.85 35.00
C GLY A 19 14.61 -16.43 34.22
N HIS A 20 14.30 -17.71 34.38
CA HIS A 20 13.10 -18.31 33.76
C HIS A 20 11.79 -17.71 34.30
N TRP A 21 11.69 -17.49 35.61
CA TRP A 21 10.50 -16.85 36.21
C TRP A 21 10.37 -15.38 35.81
N PHE A 22 11.50 -14.68 35.71
CA PHE A 22 11.57 -13.31 35.23
C PHE A 22 11.18 -13.19 33.75
N ALA A 23 11.66 -14.10 32.91
CA ALA A 23 11.26 -14.19 31.50
C ALA A 23 9.76 -14.50 31.38
N LEU A 24 9.22 -15.45 32.15
CA LEU A 24 7.79 -15.77 32.14
C LEU A 24 6.93 -14.56 32.50
N PHE A 25 7.33 -13.79 33.50
CA PHE A 25 6.63 -12.54 33.87
C PHE A 25 6.64 -11.53 32.72
N ASN A 26 7.78 -11.34 32.08
CA ASN A 26 7.93 -10.44 30.93
C ASN A 26 7.18 -10.93 29.69
N ILE A 27 7.04 -12.24 29.49
CA ILE A 27 6.14 -12.82 28.47
C ILE A 27 4.70 -12.38 28.74
N ILE A 28 4.22 -12.52 29.99
CA ILE A 28 2.85 -12.13 30.35
C ILE A 28 2.64 -10.63 30.15
N LEU A 29 3.58 -9.78 30.59
CA LEU A 29 3.49 -8.32 30.35
C LEU A 29 3.50 -7.98 28.86
N SER A 30 4.38 -8.60 28.08
CA SER A 30 4.45 -8.38 26.63
C SER A 30 3.19 -8.85 25.92
N LEU A 31 2.58 -9.95 26.37
CA LEU A 31 1.27 -10.40 25.87
C LEU A 31 0.18 -9.39 26.20
N LEU A 32 0.09 -8.93 27.46
CA LEU A 32 -0.91 -7.94 27.87
C LEU A 32 -0.81 -6.66 27.03
N LEU A 33 0.38 -6.10 26.86
CA LEU A 33 0.60 -4.92 26.02
C LEU A 33 0.33 -5.24 24.54
N GLY A 34 0.93 -6.31 24.03
CA GLY A 34 0.81 -6.75 22.65
C GLY A 34 -0.59 -7.21 22.24
N SER A 35 -1.50 -7.44 23.19
CA SER A 35 -2.91 -7.69 22.87
C SER A 35 -3.54 -6.52 22.13
N ARG A 36 -2.99 -5.31 22.31
CA ARG A 36 -3.43 -4.09 21.62
C ARG A 36 -3.34 -4.22 20.09
N TYR A 37 -2.35 -4.93 19.54
CA TYR A 37 -2.28 -5.19 18.10
C TYR A 37 -3.51 -5.95 17.59
N LEU A 38 -4.04 -6.91 18.37
CA LEU A 38 -5.24 -7.68 17.99
C LEU A 38 -6.51 -6.83 17.92
N PHE A 39 -6.54 -5.66 18.58
CA PHE A 39 -7.67 -4.73 18.57
C PHE A 39 -7.47 -3.57 17.57
N ILE A 40 -6.25 -3.35 17.10
CA ILE A 40 -5.93 -2.32 16.11
C ILE A 40 -6.01 -2.88 14.70
N SER A 41 -5.64 -4.16 14.51
CA SER A 41 -5.69 -4.85 13.23
C SER A 41 -7.05 -5.51 12.98
N ASP A 42 -7.37 -5.73 11.71
CA ASP A 42 -8.58 -6.42 11.26
C ASP A 42 -8.82 -7.75 11.99
N TRP A 43 -10.00 -7.85 12.62
CA TRP A 43 -10.40 -9.09 13.28
C TRP A 43 -10.92 -10.11 12.27
N PRO A 44 -10.29 -11.30 12.14
CA PRO A 44 -10.68 -12.25 11.08
C PRO A 44 -12.13 -12.73 11.22
N ALA A 45 -12.83 -12.82 10.08
CA ALA A 45 -14.21 -13.31 10.04
C ALA A 45 -14.32 -14.81 10.39
N THR A 46 -13.31 -15.61 10.03
CA THR A 46 -13.35 -17.08 10.18
C THR A 46 -12.79 -17.56 11.52
N PHE A 47 -13.29 -18.71 12.00
CA PHE A 47 -12.75 -19.35 13.20
C PHE A 47 -11.24 -19.64 13.08
N ALA A 48 -10.78 -20.16 11.94
CA ALA A 48 -9.37 -20.48 11.74
C ALA A 48 -8.48 -19.23 11.77
N GLY A 49 -8.94 -18.10 11.21
CA GLY A 49 -8.24 -16.83 11.28
C GLY A 49 -8.14 -16.30 12.72
N ARG A 50 -9.23 -16.36 13.49
CA ARG A 50 -9.25 -15.94 14.91
C ARG A 50 -8.37 -16.84 15.78
N PHE A 51 -8.42 -18.14 15.54
CA PHE A 51 -7.56 -19.11 16.22
C PHE A 51 -6.08 -18.84 15.93
N TYR A 52 -5.75 -18.57 14.66
CA TYR A 52 -4.41 -18.17 14.27
C TYR A 52 -3.96 -16.88 14.97
N ALA A 53 -4.81 -15.85 15.04
CA ALA A 53 -4.49 -14.57 15.67
C ALA A 53 -4.05 -14.75 17.14
N ILE A 54 -4.77 -15.58 17.89
CA ILE A 54 -4.45 -15.88 19.29
C ILE A 54 -3.17 -16.72 19.40
N VAL A 55 -3.04 -17.76 18.57
CA VAL A 55 -1.89 -18.68 18.58
C VAL A 55 -0.60 -17.96 18.16
N SER A 56 -0.66 -17.10 17.14
CA SER A 56 0.46 -16.32 16.64
C SER A 56 0.89 -15.26 17.66
N TRP A 57 -0.05 -14.51 18.25
CA TRP A 57 0.22 -13.55 19.33
C TRP A 57 0.89 -14.23 20.53
N MET A 58 0.33 -15.34 21.02
CA MET A 58 0.88 -16.09 22.15
C MET A 58 2.29 -16.63 21.84
N GLY A 59 2.47 -17.27 20.68
CA GLY A 59 3.74 -17.87 20.29
C GLY A 59 4.83 -16.84 20.05
N HIS A 60 4.50 -15.75 19.35
CA HIS A 60 5.45 -14.73 18.90
C HIS A 60 6.05 -13.93 20.05
N PHE A 61 5.22 -13.35 20.93
CA PHE A 61 5.75 -12.59 22.08
C PHE A 61 6.50 -13.48 23.07
N SER A 62 6.04 -14.73 23.24
CA SER A 62 6.76 -15.72 24.05
C SER A 62 8.14 -16.01 23.47
N PHE A 63 8.24 -16.17 22.15
CA PHE A 63 9.50 -16.38 21.45
C PHE A 63 10.44 -15.19 21.59
N ILE A 64 9.99 -13.95 21.32
CA ILE A 64 10.83 -12.75 21.40
C ILE A 64 11.45 -12.59 22.80
N VAL A 65 10.62 -12.60 23.84
CA VAL A 65 11.09 -12.40 25.22
C VAL A 65 12.06 -13.52 25.63
N PHE A 66 11.73 -14.76 25.28
CA PHE A 66 12.58 -15.89 25.63
C PHE A 66 13.89 -15.94 24.82
N ALA A 67 13.86 -15.50 23.56
CA ALA A 67 15.05 -15.35 22.73
C ALA A 67 16.00 -14.29 23.30
N ILE A 68 15.47 -13.13 23.71
CA ILE A 68 16.26 -12.08 24.40
C ILE A 68 16.87 -12.64 25.70
N TYR A 69 16.11 -13.41 26.47
CA TYR A 69 16.63 -14.09 27.66
C TYR A 69 17.79 -15.03 27.31
N ILE A 70 17.64 -15.91 26.30
CA ILE A 70 18.68 -16.86 25.90
C ILE A 70 19.92 -16.16 25.34
N LEU A 71 19.75 -15.12 24.52
CA LEU A 71 20.86 -14.48 23.82
C LEU A 71 21.64 -13.50 24.71
N ILE A 72 20.97 -12.86 25.67
CA ILE A 72 21.58 -11.80 26.49
C ILE A 72 21.69 -12.23 27.95
N LEU A 73 20.57 -12.53 28.61
CA LEU A 73 20.56 -12.74 30.06
C LEU A 73 21.19 -14.07 30.48
N PHE A 74 21.00 -15.14 29.69
CA PHE A 74 21.53 -16.47 29.99
C PHE A 74 23.06 -16.48 29.98
N PRO A 75 23.78 -15.99 28.94
CA PRO A 75 25.24 -15.86 28.97
C PRO A 75 25.73 -14.97 30.11
N LEU A 76 25.03 -13.87 30.39
CA LEU A 76 25.37 -12.97 31.49
C LEU A 76 25.29 -13.67 32.86
N THR A 77 24.47 -14.71 33.03
CA THR A 77 24.44 -15.47 34.30
C THR A 77 25.75 -16.16 34.63
N PHE A 78 26.58 -16.49 33.63
CA PHE A 78 27.88 -17.13 33.83
C PHE A 78 29.00 -16.11 34.12
N ILE A 79 28.88 -14.89 33.60
CA ILE A 79 29.90 -13.83 33.73
C ILE A 79 29.63 -12.95 34.96
N ALA A 80 28.36 -12.69 35.29
CA ALA A 80 27.99 -11.77 36.36
C ALA A 80 28.35 -12.30 37.75
N ILE A 81 29.31 -11.65 38.40
CA ILE A 81 29.78 -11.99 39.76
C ILE A 81 28.69 -11.69 40.82
N SER A 82 27.82 -10.70 40.58
CA SER A 82 26.79 -10.24 41.52
C SER A 82 25.37 -10.53 41.03
N GLN A 83 24.63 -11.33 41.80
CA GLN A 83 23.20 -11.60 41.59
C GLN A 83 22.31 -10.36 41.70
N ARG A 84 22.75 -9.31 42.42
CA ARG A 84 22.02 -8.04 42.50
C ARG A 84 22.17 -7.25 41.21
N LEU A 85 23.41 -7.20 40.69
CA LEU A 85 23.71 -6.53 39.43
C LEU A 85 22.98 -7.20 38.26
N LEU A 86 22.98 -8.54 38.19
CA LEU A 86 22.24 -9.25 37.15
C LEU A 86 20.76 -8.85 37.14
N ARG A 87 20.10 -8.82 38.31
CA ARG A 87 18.67 -8.45 38.39
C ARG A 87 18.40 -7.02 37.94
N VAL A 88 19.27 -6.06 38.31
CA VAL A 88 19.14 -4.66 37.85
C VAL A 88 19.32 -4.57 36.33
N ILE A 89 20.31 -5.27 35.76
CA ILE A 89 20.52 -5.34 34.31
C ILE A 89 19.29 -5.97 33.62
N SER A 90 18.76 -7.06 34.16
CA SER A 90 17.54 -7.69 33.64
C SER A 90 16.34 -6.76 33.68
N CYS A 91 16.14 -6.00 34.77
CA CYS A 91 15.06 -5.01 34.88
C CYS A 91 15.24 -3.86 33.88
N ALA A 92 16.46 -3.36 33.71
CA ALA A 92 16.75 -2.30 32.74
C ALA A 92 16.49 -2.77 31.30
N LEU A 93 16.94 -3.98 30.94
CA LEU A 93 16.71 -4.57 29.63
C LEU A 93 15.22 -4.82 29.36
N ALA A 94 14.51 -5.42 30.32
CA ALA A 94 13.07 -5.64 30.25
C ALA A 94 12.30 -4.32 30.09
N SER A 95 12.63 -3.31 30.90
CA SER A 95 12.00 -1.99 30.84
C SER A 95 12.22 -1.32 29.49
N ALA A 96 13.43 -1.40 28.93
CA ALA A 96 13.73 -0.89 27.60
C ALA A 96 12.91 -1.63 26.53
N GLY A 97 12.84 -2.96 26.57
CA GLY A 97 12.05 -3.77 25.64
C GLY A 97 10.55 -3.47 25.70
N LEU A 98 9.98 -3.37 26.90
CA LEU A 98 8.57 -3.01 27.09
C LEU A 98 8.27 -1.57 26.65
N THR A 99 9.21 -0.65 26.84
CA THR A 99 9.07 0.74 26.37
C THR A 99 9.06 0.79 24.84
N ILE A 100 9.98 0.07 24.19
CA ILE A 100 10.01 -0.07 22.72
C ILE A 100 8.69 -0.68 22.22
N LEU A 101 8.15 -1.69 22.92
CA LEU A 101 6.86 -2.29 22.58
C LEU A 101 5.69 -1.30 22.69
N ILE A 102 5.60 -0.55 23.80
CA ILE A 102 4.54 0.47 23.98
C ILE A 102 4.61 1.53 22.88
N PHE A 103 5.84 1.92 22.54
CA PHE A 103 6.09 2.90 21.51
C PHE A 103 5.74 2.37 20.11
N ASP A 104 6.10 1.13 19.78
CA ASP A 104 5.67 0.49 18.53
C ASP A 104 4.13 0.37 18.45
N ILE A 105 3.46 0.05 19.55
CA ILE A 105 1.99 0.03 19.62
C ILE A 105 1.40 1.41 19.27
N ALA A 106 1.96 2.49 19.82
CA ALA A 106 1.49 3.85 19.55
C ALA A 106 1.67 4.23 18.07
N VAL A 107 2.81 3.88 17.48
CA VAL A 107 3.10 4.08 16.06
C VAL A 107 2.15 3.24 15.20
N TYR A 108 2.00 1.96 15.50
CA TYR A 108 1.15 1.04 14.74
C TYR A 108 -0.31 1.48 14.78
N GLN A 109 -0.80 1.98 15.91
CA GLN A 109 -2.14 2.54 16.04
C GLN A 109 -2.38 3.71 15.08
N GLN A 110 -1.35 4.53 14.83
CA GLN A 110 -1.47 5.73 14.01
C GLN A 110 -1.22 5.47 12.52
N PHE A 111 -0.23 4.62 12.19
CA PHE A 111 0.25 4.46 10.81
C PHE A 111 0.08 3.06 10.24
N GLN A 112 -0.32 2.06 11.05
CA GLN A 112 -0.32 0.65 10.66
C GLN A 112 1.06 0.19 10.14
N LEU A 113 2.12 0.79 10.69
CA LEU A 113 3.51 0.48 10.45
C LEU A 113 4.19 0.21 11.79
N HIS A 114 5.07 -0.78 11.80
CA HIS A 114 5.97 -1.00 12.94
C HIS A 114 7.16 -0.03 12.89
N LEU A 115 7.93 0.03 13.96
CA LEU A 115 9.10 0.89 14.07
C LEU A 115 10.10 0.63 12.93
N THR A 116 10.35 1.69 12.16
CA THR A 116 11.37 1.76 11.10
C THR A 116 12.25 2.98 11.32
N GLN A 117 13.33 3.11 10.55
CA GLN A 117 14.20 4.30 10.60
C GLN A 117 13.41 5.59 10.35
N LEU A 118 12.46 5.54 9.40
CA LEU A 118 11.56 6.65 9.08
C LEU A 118 10.76 7.13 10.30
N VAL A 119 10.14 6.18 11.01
CA VAL A 119 9.37 6.48 12.22
C VAL A 119 10.26 7.00 13.34
N TRP A 120 11.48 6.49 13.47
CA TRP A 120 12.40 6.97 14.48
C TRP A 120 12.80 8.44 14.27
N ASP A 121 13.05 8.82 13.01
CA ASP A 121 13.30 10.21 12.63
C ASP A 121 12.09 11.13 12.93
N LEU A 122 10.86 10.62 12.80
CA LEU A 122 9.64 11.33 13.17
C LEU A 122 9.55 11.68 14.67
N VAL A 123 10.17 10.87 15.53
CA VAL A 123 9.98 10.98 16.98
C VAL A 123 11.03 11.88 17.62
N ILE A 124 12.25 11.88 17.08
CA ILE A 124 13.38 12.62 17.64
C ILE A 124 13.32 14.11 17.30
N ASN A 125 12.61 14.51 16.24
CA ASN A 125 12.56 15.90 15.78
C ASN A 125 11.33 16.63 16.38
N PRO A 126 11.53 17.54 17.35
CA PRO A 126 10.45 18.13 18.14
C PRO A 126 9.80 19.36 17.51
N ASP A 127 10.27 19.80 16.34
CA ASP A 127 9.81 21.04 15.69
C ASP A 127 8.37 20.94 15.16
N GLU A 128 7.73 19.76 15.19
CA GLU A 128 6.46 19.51 14.52
C GLU A 128 5.43 18.76 15.39
N GLY A 129 4.68 19.53 16.20
CA GLY A 129 3.29 19.22 16.57
C GLY A 129 3.03 18.26 17.75
N GLU A 130 1.76 18.22 18.17
CA GLU A 130 1.23 17.55 19.38
C GLU A 130 1.61 16.06 19.51
N MET A 131 1.85 15.35 18.40
CA MET A 131 2.22 13.92 18.42
C MET A 131 3.58 13.65 19.07
N ALA A 132 4.59 14.49 18.79
CA ALA A 132 5.90 14.34 19.43
C ALA A 132 5.77 14.49 20.95
N ARG A 133 4.87 15.36 21.41
CA ARG A 133 4.56 15.56 22.82
C ARG A 133 3.84 14.34 23.42
N GLU A 134 2.84 13.77 22.74
CA GLU A 134 2.16 12.55 23.18
C GLU A 134 3.11 11.36 23.31
N TRP A 135 4.02 11.17 22.35
CA TRP A 135 5.01 10.11 22.41
C TRP A 135 6.10 10.37 23.45
N GLN A 136 6.47 11.64 23.70
CA GLN A 136 7.36 11.98 24.80
C GLN A 136 6.76 11.63 26.18
N LEU A 137 5.42 11.62 26.33
CA LEU A 137 4.79 11.16 27.57
C LEU A 137 5.04 9.67 27.85
N ILE A 138 5.34 8.85 26.83
CA ILE A 138 5.72 7.44 27.02
C ILE A 138 7.01 7.34 27.86
N PHE A 139 7.92 8.30 27.75
CA PHE A 139 9.15 8.33 28.56
C PHE A 139 8.87 8.53 30.06
N ILE A 140 7.75 9.17 30.43
CA ILE A 140 7.31 9.29 31.84
C ILE A 140 6.93 7.92 32.41
N GLY A 141 6.53 6.97 31.56
CA GLY A 141 6.24 5.59 31.96
C GLY A 141 7.48 4.77 32.30
N ILE A 142 8.67 5.13 31.81
CA ILE A 142 9.90 4.31 31.99
C ILE A 142 10.21 4.07 33.47
N PRO A 143 10.24 5.08 34.36
CA PRO A 143 10.50 4.84 35.79
C PRO A 143 9.46 3.93 36.44
N ILE A 144 8.20 3.99 35.99
CA ILE A 144 7.10 3.17 36.52
C ILE A 144 7.28 1.71 36.08
N ILE A 145 7.56 1.47 34.79
CA ILE A 145 7.86 0.13 34.25
C ILE A 145 9.07 -0.45 34.98
N PHE A 146 10.14 0.34 35.12
CA PHE A 146 11.34 -0.09 35.83
C PHE A 146 11.08 -0.41 37.30
N LEU A 147 10.23 0.36 37.98
CA LEU A 147 9.80 0.06 39.34
C LEU A 147 9.04 -1.27 39.42
N ILE A 148 8.10 -1.52 38.51
CA ILE A 148 7.35 -2.79 38.43
C ILE A 148 8.31 -3.97 38.22
N GLU A 149 9.23 -3.86 37.27
CA GLU A 149 10.26 -4.87 37.01
C GLU A 149 11.13 -5.12 38.25
N MET A 150 11.59 -4.06 38.92
CA MET A 150 12.41 -4.15 40.13
C MET A 150 11.66 -4.79 41.31
N LEU A 151 10.39 -4.46 41.49
CA LEU A 151 9.52 -5.06 42.51
C LEU A 151 9.36 -6.56 42.25
N PHE A 152 9.02 -6.94 41.02
CA PHE A 152 8.87 -8.35 40.65
C PHE A 152 10.20 -9.10 40.73
N ALA A 153 11.30 -8.53 40.25
CA ALA A 153 12.64 -9.12 40.32
C ALA A 153 13.10 -9.35 41.77
N THR A 154 12.75 -8.43 42.67
CA THR A 154 13.05 -8.56 44.10
C THR A 154 12.18 -9.64 44.74
N TRP A 155 10.87 -9.61 44.50
CA TRP A 155 9.93 -10.58 45.03
C TRP A 155 10.22 -12.01 44.56
N SER A 156 10.41 -12.21 43.26
CA SER A 156 10.69 -13.51 42.65
C SER A 156 12.00 -14.12 43.16
N TRP A 157 13.01 -13.29 43.45
CA TRP A 157 14.24 -13.75 44.09
C TRP A 157 14.01 -14.20 45.54
N GLN A 158 13.29 -13.41 46.34
CA GLN A 158 12.97 -13.76 47.73
C GLN A 158 12.12 -15.03 47.81
N LYS A 159 11.24 -15.25 46.84
CA LYS A 159 10.33 -16.41 46.76
C LYS A 159 10.84 -17.51 45.82
N LEU A 160 12.10 -17.47 45.37
CA LEU A 160 12.64 -18.41 44.38
C LEU A 160 12.47 -19.88 44.78
N ARG A 161 12.67 -20.21 46.07
CA ARG A 161 12.45 -21.57 46.58
C ARG A 161 11.00 -22.03 46.46
N SER A 162 10.04 -21.12 46.65
CA SER A 162 8.61 -21.39 46.52
C SER A 162 8.21 -21.52 45.05
N LEU A 163 8.74 -20.64 44.19
CA LEU A 163 8.52 -20.68 42.75
C LEU A 163 9.06 -21.98 42.15
N ASN A 164 10.28 -22.40 42.51
CA ASN A 164 10.86 -23.65 42.01
C ASN A 164 10.13 -24.93 42.43
N ARG A 165 9.23 -24.87 43.43
CA ARG A 165 8.36 -26.00 43.79
C ARG A 165 7.14 -26.10 42.88
N GLN A 166 6.80 -25.03 42.17
CA GLN A 166 5.66 -25.00 41.27
C GLN A 166 5.93 -25.88 40.05
N ARG A 167 4.96 -26.75 39.73
CA ARG A 167 5.06 -27.67 38.59
C ARG A 167 4.38 -27.14 37.33
N TRP A 168 3.59 -26.07 37.44
CA TRP A 168 2.80 -25.50 36.34
C TRP A 168 3.61 -24.67 35.32
N GLY A 169 4.81 -24.22 35.68
CA GLY A 169 5.66 -23.45 34.75
C GLY A 169 6.08 -24.26 33.51
N LYS A 170 6.36 -25.55 33.67
CA LYS A 170 6.75 -26.46 32.57
C LYS A 170 5.62 -26.70 31.55
N PRO A 171 4.39 -27.09 31.94
CA PRO A 171 3.31 -27.25 30.98
C PRO A 171 2.95 -25.92 30.29
N LEU A 172 3.01 -24.79 31.01
CA LEU A 172 2.79 -23.48 30.40
C LEU A 172 3.85 -23.12 29.34
N ALA A 173 5.12 -23.41 29.61
CA ALA A 173 6.17 -23.27 28.59
C ALA A 173 5.92 -24.17 27.37
N GLY A 174 5.41 -25.39 27.60
CA GLY A 174 4.95 -26.29 26.54
C GLY A 174 3.87 -25.65 25.66
N VAL A 175 2.87 -24.99 26.26
CA VAL A 175 1.83 -24.25 25.52
C VAL A 175 2.46 -23.17 24.63
N PHE A 176 3.37 -22.35 25.15
CA PHE A 176 4.00 -21.29 24.33
C PHE A 176 4.82 -21.84 23.16
N ILE A 177 5.59 -22.91 23.38
CA ILE A 177 6.36 -23.58 22.33
C ILE A 177 5.42 -24.16 21.27
N THR A 178 4.36 -24.84 21.69
CA THR A 178 3.34 -25.38 20.79
C THR A 178 2.67 -24.27 20.00
N CYS A 179 2.29 -23.14 20.63
CA CYS A 179 1.71 -21.99 19.95
C CYS A 179 2.66 -21.42 18.89
N PHE A 180 3.95 -21.28 19.21
CA PHE A 180 4.96 -20.79 18.26
C PHE A 180 5.13 -21.74 17.06
N ILE A 181 5.26 -23.04 17.28
CA ILE A 181 5.39 -24.02 16.18
C ILE A 181 4.11 -24.07 15.33
N LEU A 182 2.95 -24.03 16.00
CA LEU A 182 1.65 -24.09 15.35
C LEU A 182 1.39 -22.84 14.50
N SER A 183 1.74 -21.64 14.97
CA SER A 183 1.57 -20.41 14.18
C SER A 183 2.38 -20.47 12.88
N HIS A 184 3.65 -20.91 12.91
CA HIS A 184 4.45 -21.05 11.70
C HIS A 184 3.90 -22.15 10.77
N SER A 185 3.42 -23.26 11.32
CA SER A 185 2.83 -24.34 10.53
C SER A 185 1.52 -23.92 9.84
N MET A 186 0.64 -23.23 10.56
CA MET A 186 -0.58 -22.63 10.01
C MET A 186 -0.27 -21.59 8.93
N SER A 187 0.76 -20.77 9.14
CA SER A 187 1.25 -19.79 8.16
C SER A 187 1.72 -20.46 6.86
N ILE A 188 2.51 -21.53 6.95
CA ILE A 188 2.99 -22.28 5.77
C ILE A 188 1.81 -22.82 4.97
N TRP A 189 0.84 -23.45 5.65
CA TRP A 189 -0.35 -23.99 5.01
C TRP A 189 -1.21 -22.89 4.38
N ALA A 190 -1.42 -21.79 5.10
CA ALA A 190 -2.26 -20.69 4.64
C ALA A 190 -1.64 -19.97 3.43
N ASP A 191 -0.33 -19.74 3.44
CA ASP A 191 0.41 -19.15 2.33
C ASP A 191 0.31 -20.01 1.06
N ALA A 192 0.45 -21.34 1.20
CA ALA A 192 0.37 -22.27 0.08
C ALA A 192 -1.04 -22.37 -0.53
N ASN A 193 -2.09 -22.20 0.28
CA ASN A 193 -3.49 -22.36 -0.14
C ASN A 193 -4.22 -21.02 -0.39
N PHE A 194 -3.53 -19.87 -0.27
CA PHE A 194 -4.14 -18.54 -0.31
C PHE A 194 -5.26 -18.36 0.75
N TYR A 195 -5.08 -18.93 1.94
CA TYR A 195 -6.05 -18.79 3.02
C TYR A 195 -5.92 -17.43 3.73
N ARG A 196 -6.54 -16.42 3.10
CA ARG A 196 -6.47 -15.00 3.47
C ARG A 196 -6.74 -14.65 4.93
N PRO A 197 -7.73 -15.25 5.62
CA PRO A 197 -7.98 -14.94 7.02
C PRO A 197 -6.77 -15.17 7.94
N ILE A 198 -5.74 -15.90 7.50
CA ILE A 198 -4.47 -16.08 8.20
C ILE A 198 -3.38 -15.20 7.58
N THR A 199 -3.21 -15.22 6.26
CA THR A 199 -2.07 -14.55 5.59
C THR A 199 -2.14 -13.02 5.65
N MET A 200 -3.35 -12.42 5.71
CA MET A 200 -3.51 -10.97 5.87
C MET A 200 -2.97 -10.45 7.20
N GLN A 201 -2.82 -11.32 8.21
CA GLN A 201 -2.32 -10.96 9.54
C GLN A 201 -0.79 -10.91 9.62
N ARG A 202 -0.09 -11.12 8.49
CA ARG A 202 1.37 -11.28 8.44
C ARG A 202 2.13 -10.10 9.02
N ALA A 203 1.59 -8.89 8.88
CA ALA A 203 2.19 -7.63 9.31
C ALA A 203 1.53 -7.03 10.57
N ASN A 204 0.79 -7.83 11.34
CA ASN A 204 0.08 -7.33 12.53
C ASN A 204 1.00 -7.22 13.76
N LEU A 205 2.07 -8.01 13.82
CA LEU A 205 2.93 -8.12 15.00
C LEU A 205 4.35 -7.61 14.68
N PRO A 206 4.98 -6.84 15.59
CA PRO A 206 6.30 -6.28 15.36
C PRO A 206 7.35 -7.39 15.28
N LEU A 207 8.34 -7.25 14.40
CA LEU A 207 9.39 -8.25 14.17
C LEU A 207 8.84 -9.65 13.78
N SER A 208 7.61 -9.73 13.28
CA SER A 208 7.00 -10.99 12.87
C SER A 208 7.34 -11.30 11.42
N TYR A 209 7.89 -12.49 11.21
CA TYR A 209 8.13 -13.04 9.88
C TYR A 209 7.55 -14.46 9.83
N PRO A 210 6.21 -14.59 9.69
CA PRO A 210 5.57 -15.89 9.56
C PRO A 210 6.20 -16.71 8.44
N MET A 211 6.38 -18.01 8.69
CA MET A 211 7.18 -18.85 7.78
C MET A 211 6.38 -19.16 6.51
N THR A 212 7.09 -19.09 5.39
CA THR A 212 6.61 -19.58 4.08
C THR A 212 7.55 -20.69 3.63
N ALA A 213 7.01 -21.82 3.17
CA ALA A 213 7.81 -22.96 2.74
C ALA A 213 7.64 -23.27 1.24
N ARG A 214 7.36 -22.26 0.41
CA ARG A 214 7.01 -22.42 -1.03
C ARG A 214 7.99 -23.34 -1.79
N LYS A 215 9.29 -23.02 -1.78
CA LYS A 215 10.33 -23.84 -2.43
C LYS A 215 10.42 -25.27 -1.88
N PHE A 216 10.16 -25.47 -0.57
CA PHE A 216 10.15 -26.80 0.02
C PHE A 216 8.93 -27.60 -0.46
N LEU A 217 7.74 -26.98 -0.46
CA LEU A 217 6.49 -27.59 -0.92
C LEU A 217 6.56 -27.91 -2.43
N GLU A 218 7.13 -27.02 -3.23
CA GLU A 218 7.34 -27.19 -4.67
C GLU A 218 8.22 -28.42 -4.95
N ARG A 219 9.38 -28.52 -4.28
CA ARG A 219 10.31 -29.66 -4.44
C ARG A 219 9.69 -31.01 -4.10
N HIS A 220 8.68 -31.03 -3.23
CA HIS A 220 7.98 -32.26 -2.84
C HIS A 220 6.66 -32.46 -3.61
N GLY A 221 6.37 -31.61 -4.61
CA GLY A 221 5.19 -31.73 -5.46
C GLY A 221 3.87 -31.31 -4.81
N PHE A 222 3.91 -30.56 -3.70
CA PHE A 222 2.70 -30.06 -3.03
C PHE A 222 2.14 -28.78 -3.64
N ILE A 223 2.98 -27.98 -4.31
CA ILE A 223 2.56 -26.78 -5.04
C ILE A 223 3.27 -26.69 -6.38
N ASN A 224 2.61 -26.05 -7.35
CA ASN A 224 3.22 -25.66 -8.61
C ASN A 224 3.53 -24.16 -8.58
N GLN A 225 4.80 -23.79 -8.78
CA GLN A 225 5.24 -22.41 -8.72
C GLN A 225 4.60 -21.53 -9.80
N SER A 226 4.40 -22.04 -11.02
CA SER A 226 3.79 -21.25 -12.10
C SER A 226 2.30 -21.00 -11.85
N GLU A 227 1.59 -22.01 -11.32
CA GLU A 227 0.19 -21.85 -10.92
C GLU A 227 0.05 -20.88 -9.74
N TYR A 228 0.96 -20.96 -8.77
CA TYR A 228 1.02 -20.03 -7.65
C TYR A 228 1.23 -18.58 -8.13
N GLU A 229 2.22 -18.36 -8.99
CA GLU A 229 2.52 -17.03 -9.56
C GLU A 229 1.35 -16.51 -10.39
N GLN A 230 0.74 -17.34 -11.22
CA GLN A 230 -0.46 -16.97 -11.98
C GLN A 230 -1.61 -16.61 -11.05
N ARG A 231 -1.76 -17.32 -9.93
CA ARG A 231 -2.78 -17.03 -8.94
C ARG A 231 -2.52 -15.72 -8.21
N VAL A 232 -1.27 -15.40 -7.82
CA VAL A 232 -0.90 -14.10 -7.25
C VAL A 232 -1.20 -12.97 -8.23
N ILE A 233 -0.79 -13.12 -9.49
CA ILE A 233 -1.05 -12.12 -10.53
C ILE A 233 -2.57 -11.90 -10.64
N SER A 234 -3.34 -12.97 -10.61
CA SER A 234 -4.78 -12.91 -10.81
C SER A 234 -5.52 -12.36 -9.57
N GLU A 235 -5.38 -12.99 -8.40
CA GLU A 235 -6.15 -12.74 -7.16
C GLU A 235 -5.45 -11.76 -6.19
N GLY A 236 -4.29 -11.22 -6.55
CA GLY A 236 -3.45 -10.40 -5.67
C GLY A 236 -2.68 -11.21 -4.62
N ASN A 237 -1.68 -10.58 -3.99
CA ASN A 237 -0.88 -11.19 -2.93
C ASN A 237 -1.73 -11.60 -1.72
N PRO A 238 -1.71 -12.88 -1.28
CA PRO A 238 -2.54 -13.38 -0.19
C PRO A 238 -2.30 -12.68 1.15
N ALA A 239 -1.16 -12.01 1.32
CA ALA A 239 -0.85 -11.22 2.51
C ALA A 239 -1.36 -9.77 2.47
N ALA A 240 -2.00 -9.34 1.36
CA ALA A 240 -2.61 -8.02 1.27
C ALA A 240 -3.70 -7.83 2.34
N GLN A 241 -3.74 -6.63 2.92
CA GLN A 241 -4.66 -6.26 4.00
C GLN A 241 -6.10 -6.11 3.47
N GLY A 242 -7.08 -6.13 4.39
CA GLY A 242 -8.46 -5.82 4.05
C GLY A 242 -8.60 -4.38 3.55
N ILE A 243 -9.61 -4.15 2.70
CA ILE A 243 -9.91 -2.81 2.17
C ILE A 243 -11.39 -2.48 2.37
N THR A 244 -11.62 -1.30 2.95
CA THR A 244 -12.95 -0.67 3.01
C THR A 244 -13.02 0.41 1.93
N TYR A 245 -13.61 0.07 0.78
CA TYR A 245 -13.76 0.96 -0.35
C TYR A 245 -15.12 0.75 -1.05
N PRO A 246 -15.88 1.83 -1.33
CA PRO A 246 -15.78 3.16 -0.71
C PRO A 246 -15.95 3.11 0.83
N LEU A 247 -15.53 4.16 1.55
CA LEU A 247 -15.70 4.26 3.02
C LEU A 247 -17.17 4.35 3.45
N ALA A 248 -18.02 4.89 2.59
CA ALA A 248 -19.45 4.99 2.80
C ALA A 248 -20.19 4.87 1.45
N PRO A 249 -21.45 4.43 1.44
CA PRO A 249 -22.26 4.41 0.22
C PRO A 249 -22.28 5.76 -0.51
N LEU A 250 -22.21 5.72 -1.83
CA LEU A 250 -22.23 6.90 -2.68
C LEU A 250 -23.61 7.56 -2.67
N ILE A 251 -23.62 8.90 -2.60
CA ILE A 251 -24.83 9.73 -2.66
C ILE A 251 -24.74 10.57 -3.93
N TYR A 252 -25.86 10.69 -4.64
CA TYR A 252 -25.93 11.32 -5.95
C TYR A 252 -26.91 12.50 -5.94
N ALA A 253 -26.58 13.56 -6.68
CA ALA A 253 -27.51 14.65 -6.94
C ALA A 253 -28.71 14.16 -7.77
N LYS A 254 -29.89 14.74 -7.54
CA LYS A 254 -31.14 14.32 -8.21
C LYS A 254 -31.23 14.71 -9.68
N ASP A 255 -30.47 15.71 -10.12
CA ASP A 255 -30.55 16.21 -11.49
C ASP A 255 -29.93 15.25 -12.51
N THR A 256 -30.38 15.39 -13.76
CA THR A 256 -30.39 14.33 -14.80
C THR A 256 -29.56 14.66 -16.04
N TYR A 257 -28.76 15.73 -16.05
CA TYR A 257 -27.88 16.00 -17.17
C TYR A 257 -26.60 15.18 -17.02
N SER A 258 -26.38 14.29 -17.98
CA SER A 258 -25.23 13.39 -18.01
C SER A 258 -24.51 13.61 -19.33
N TYR A 259 -23.27 14.08 -19.28
CA TYR A 259 -22.40 14.10 -20.45
C TYR A 259 -22.09 12.67 -20.88
N ASN A 260 -21.94 12.45 -22.19
CA ASN A 260 -21.23 11.27 -22.64
C ASN A 260 -19.77 11.37 -22.18
N LEU A 261 -19.13 10.24 -21.93
CA LEU A 261 -17.75 10.20 -21.45
C LEU A 261 -16.91 9.30 -22.34
N LEU A 262 -15.90 9.89 -22.97
CA LEU A 262 -14.88 9.18 -23.73
C LEU A 262 -13.54 9.30 -23.01
N VAL A 263 -12.94 8.16 -22.66
CA VAL A 263 -11.58 8.10 -22.12
C VAL A 263 -10.69 7.39 -23.12
N VAL A 264 -9.73 8.13 -23.69
CA VAL A 264 -8.72 7.64 -24.62
C VAL A 264 -7.40 7.50 -23.87
N VAL A 265 -6.89 6.27 -23.77
CA VAL A 265 -5.58 5.97 -23.17
C VAL A 265 -4.61 5.52 -24.25
N ILE A 266 -3.51 6.23 -24.38
CA ILE A 266 -2.44 5.95 -25.34
C ILE A 266 -1.26 5.36 -24.55
N ASP A 267 -1.16 4.03 -24.46
CA ASP A 267 -0.15 3.36 -23.63
C ASP A 267 1.28 3.72 -24.10
N GLY A 268 2.14 4.19 -23.20
CA GLY A 268 3.57 4.42 -23.51
C GLY A 268 3.94 5.86 -23.89
N LEU A 269 2.99 6.80 -23.94
CA LEU A 269 3.20 8.16 -24.44
C LEU A 269 3.64 9.13 -23.32
N GLY A 270 4.77 9.82 -23.52
CA GLY A 270 5.28 10.88 -22.65
C GLY A 270 4.66 12.25 -22.93
N ASN A 271 4.72 13.14 -21.94
CA ASN A 271 4.15 14.48 -22.08
C ASN A 271 4.95 15.36 -23.08
N GLU A 272 6.26 15.14 -23.17
CA GLU A 272 7.15 15.80 -24.12
C GLU A 272 6.83 15.47 -25.59
N GLU A 273 6.29 14.28 -25.84
CA GLU A 273 5.99 13.77 -27.18
C GLU A 273 4.72 14.38 -27.79
N VAL A 274 3.91 15.10 -27.00
CA VAL A 274 2.71 15.81 -27.49
C VAL A 274 3.06 16.78 -28.62
N SER A 275 4.20 17.47 -28.50
CA SER A 275 4.69 18.41 -29.53
C SER A 275 5.15 17.74 -30.83
N GLU A 276 5.39 16.43 -30.80
CA GLU A 276 5.81 15.64 -31.96
C GLU A 276 4.62 15.03 -32.72
N LEU A 277 3.40 15.14 -32.17
CA LEU A 277 2.15 14.60 -32.72
C LEU A 277 1.19 15.75 -33.07
N PRO A 278 1.23 16.28 -34.30
CA PRO A 278 0.45 17.46 -34.70
C PRO A 278 -1.05 17.42 -34.37
N SER A 279 -1.70 16.27 -34.55
CA SER A 279 -3.13 16.08 -34.27
C SER A 279 -3.42 16.17 -32.78
N LEU A 280 -2.55 15.59 -31.94
CA LEU A 280 -2.66 15.66 -30.49
C LEU A 280 -2.34 17.08 -29.97
N GLN A 281 -1.31 17.71 -30.54
CA GLN A 281 -0.94 19.09 -30.21
C GLN A 281 -2.07 20.06 -30.53
N LYS A 282 -2.71 19.92 -31.70
CA LYS A 282 -3.89 20.71 -32.07
C LYS A 282 -5.04 20.48 -31.10
N PHE A 283 -5.33 19.21 -30.78
CA PHE A 283 -6.36 18.89 -29.79
C PHE A 283 -6.05 19.50 -28.42
N ALA A 284 -4.78 19.54 -28.00
CA ALA A 284 -4.36 20.20 -26.76
C ALA A 284 -4.55 21.73 -26.80
N GLN A 285 -4.28 22.37 -27.93
CA GLN A 285 -4.45 23.83 -28.11
C GLN A 285 -5.91 24.27 -28.10
N ASP A 286 -6.81 23.40 -28.57
CA ASP A 286 -8.25 23.67 -28.64
C ASP A 286 -8.99 23.28 -27.35
N ASN A 287 -8.29 22.79 -26.30
CA ASN A 287 -8.89 22.22 -25.10
C ASN A 287 -8.09 22.55 -23.82
N LEU A 288 -8.42 21.88 -22.71
CA LEU A 288 -7.68 21.98 -21.45
C LEU A 288 -6.46 21.07 -21.51
N TYR A 289 -5.26 21.62 -21.36
CA TYR A 289 -4.01 20.86 -21.35
C TYR A 289 -3.32 20.95 -19.99
N PHE A 290 -3.12 19.83 -19.32
CA PHE A 290 -2.45 19.75 -18.02
C PHE A 290 -0.98 19.40 -18.23
N SER A 291 -0.10 20.40 -18.16
CA SER A 291 1.32 20.24 -18.49
C SER A 291 2.13 19.49 -17.42
N ARG A 292 1.57 19.35 -16.20
CA ARG A 292 2.19 18.64 -15.06
C ARG A 292 1.27 17.54 -14.53
N HIS A 293 0.93 16.59 -15.40
CA HIS A 293 0.14 15.43 -15.04
C HIS A 293 1.02 14.18 -14.86
N TYR A 294 0.77 13.42 -13.79
CA TYR A 294 1.55 12.25 -13.42
C TYR A 294 0.65 11.02 -13.35
N SER A 295 1.11 9.94 -13.98
CA SER A 295 0.45 8.66 -13.86
C SER A 295 0.45 8.19 -12.41
N SER A 296 -0.61 7.47 -12.03
CA SER A 296 -0.65 6.75 -10.78
C SER A 296 0.24 5.52 -10.76
N GLY A 297 1.01 5.19 -11.80
CA GLY A 297 1.89 4.03 -11.78
C GLY A 297 2.88 3.95 -12.94
N ILE A 298 3.82 3.01 -12.85
CA ILE A 298 4.88 2.79 -13.85
C ILE A 298 4.60 1.61 -14.79
N ASN A 299 3.39 1.04 -14.70
CA ASN A 299 2.90 0.00 -15.60
C ASN A 299 1.39 0.19 -15.84
N ASN A 300 0.86 -0.47 -16.86
CA ASN A 300 -0.55 -0.33 -17.24
C ASN A 300 -1.53 -0.63 -16.10
N ASP A 301 -1.31 -1.68 -15.31
CA ASP A 301 -2.27 -2.07 -14.26
C ASP A 301 -2.31 -1.04 -13.14
N THR A 302 -1.16 -0.58 -12.65
CA THR A 302 -1.09 0.44 -11.60
C THR A 302 -1.58 1.82 -12.08
N ALA A 303 -1.30 2.18 -13.34
CA ALA A 303 -1.79 3.42 -13.94
C ALA A 303 -3.32 3.43 -14.11
N LEU A 304 -3.87 2.37 -14.72
CA LEU A 304 -5.31 2.25 -14.96
C LEU A 304 -6.07 2.04 -13.65
N PHE A 305 -5.45 1.39 -12.66
CA PHE A 305 -6.03 1.27 -11.33
C PHE A 305 -6.31 2.65 -10.72
N GLY A 306 -5.33 3.57 -10.72
CA GLY A 306 -5.56 4.92 -10.19
C GLY A 306 -6.59 5.72 -10.99
N LEU A 307 -6.63 5.53 -12.32
CA LEU A 307 -7.62 6.16 -13.20
C LEU A 307 -9.06 5.69 -12.93
N PHE A 308 -9.26 4.40 -12.62
CA PHE A 308 -10.61 3.85 -12.40
C PHE A 308 -11.03 3.82 -10.94
N TYR A 309 -10.12 3.60 -10.00
CA TYR A 309 -10.45 3.52 -8.57
C TYR A 309 -10.27 4.86 -7.85
N GLY A 310 -9.47 5.78 -8.39
CA GLY A 310 -9.18 7.05 -7.71
C GLY A 310 -8.29 6.90 -6.48
N ILE A 311 -7.72 5.73 -6.19
CA ILE A 311 -6.85 5.49 -5.03
C ILE A 311 -5.48 4.95 -5.47
N SER A 312 -4.50 4.95 -4.58
CA SER A 312 -3.13 4.50 -4.81
C SER A 312 -3.07 3.02 -5.19
N PRO A 313 -2.25 2.62 -6.18
CA PRO A 313 -2.11 1.21 -6.55
C PRO A 313 -1.48 0.32 -5.49
N SER A 314 -1.01 0.87 -4.36
CA SER A 314 -0.74 0.09 -3.15
C SER A 314 -1.97 -0.68 -2.62
N TYR A 315 -3.18 -0.34 -3.08
CA TYR A 315 -4.40 -1.09 -2.82
C TYR A 315 -4.75 -2.15 -3.87
N LEU A 316 -4.00 -2.26 -4.98
CA LEU A 316 -4.33 -3.15 -6.10
C LEU A 316 -4.57 -4.59 -5.63
N ASP A 317 -3.63 -5.14 -4.87
CA ASP A 317 -3.73 -6.50 -4.36
C ASP A 317 -4.87 -6.68 -3.34
N SER A 318 -5.18 -5.64 -2.58
CA SER A 318 -6.31 -5.62 -1.64
C SER A 318 -7.66 -5.63 -2.38
N VAL A 319 -7.73 -4.92 -3.51
CA VAL A 319 -8.92 -4.87 -4.39
C VAL A 319 -9.11 -6.18 -5.15
N LEU A 320 -8.06 -6.70 -5.80
CA LEU A 320 -8.13 -7.96 -6.55
C LEU A 320 -8.61 -9.11 -5.66
N SER A 321 -8.12 -9.12 -4.43
CA SER A 321 -8.44 -10.18 -3.49
C SER A 321 -9.80 -10.10 -2.83
N SER A 322 -10.23 -8.89 -2.52
CA SER A 322 -11.55 -8.64 -1.95
C SER A 322 -12.63 -8.56 -3.03
N ARG A 323 -12.23 -8.58 -4.31
CA ARG A 323 -13.09 -8.41 -5.50
C ARG A 323 -14.00 -7.19 -5.37
N LYS A 324 -13.41 -6.06 -4.97
CA LYS A 324 -14.12 -4.80 -4.81
C LYS A 324 -14.28 -4.12 -6.17
N ASN A 325 -15.50 -3.70 -6.49
CA ASN A 325 -15.77 -2.92 -7.70
C ASN A 325 -15.24 -1.48 -7.54
N SER A 326 -15.00 -0.83 -8.67
CA SER A 326 -14.61 0.58 -8.72
C SER A 326 -15.83 1.49 -8.44
N ALA A 327 -15.63 2.53 -7.63
CA ALA A 327 -16.66 3.52 -7.36
C ALA A 327 -17.10 4.28 -8.62
N LEU A 328 -16.21 4.42 -9.61
CA LEU A 328 -16.54 4.99 -10.92
C LEU A 328 -17.56 4.12 -11.65
N PHE A 329 -17.35 2.81 -11.69
CA PHE A 329 -18.24 1.88 -12.37
C PHE A 329 -19.57 1.70 -11.62
N ASP A 330 -19.56 1.72 -10.29
CA ASP A 330 -20.78 1.75 -9.49
C ASP A 330 -21.60 3.01 -9.80
N ALA A 331 -20.96 4.18 -9.92
CA ALA A 331 -21.61 5.43 -10.28
C ALA A 331 -22.10 5.47 -11.74
N LEU A 332 -21.34 4.92 -12.69
CA LEU A 332 -21.76 4.76 -14.09
C LEU A 332 -22.99 3.85 -14.19
N SER A 333 -22.99 2.73 -13.46
CA SER A 333 -24.11 1.80 -13.38
C SER A 333 -25.35 2.47 -12.78
N TYR A 334 -25.20 3.18 -11.66
CA TYR A 334 -26.29 3.92 -11.02
C TYR A 334 -26.94 4.96 -11.97
N ARG A 335 -26.12 5.61 -12.80
CA ARG A 335 -26.56 6.60 -13.80
C ARG A 335 -27.02 5.97 -15.13
N ASN A 336 -27.06 4.64 -15.23
CA ASN A 336 -27.46 3.89 -16.43
C ASN A 336 -26.62 4.20 -17.67
N TYR A 337 -25.31 4.40 -17.51
CA TYR A 337 -24.41 4.59 -18.65
C TYR A 337 -24.27 3.30 -19.46
N GLN A 338 -24.40 3.41 -20.78
CA GLN A 338 -24.00 2.31 -21.68
C GLN A 338 -22.48 2.24 -21.74
N LEU A 339 -21.90 1.11 -21.36
CA LEU A 339 -20.45 0.92 -21.39
C LEU A 339 -20.00 0.36 -22.74
N ALA A 340 -18.94 0.92 -23.29
CA ALA A 340 -18.27 0.44 -24.50
C ALA A 340 -16.76 0.44 -24.31
N MET A 341 -16.15 -0.74 -24.33
CA MET A 341 -14.75 -0.92 -23.96
C MET A 341 -13.97 -1.46 -25.16
N PHE A 342 -12.97 -0.71 -25.62
CA PHE A 342 -12.12 -1.04 -26.76
C PHE A 342 -10.65 -1.01 -26.31
N SER A 343 -9.91 -2.09 -26.52
CA SER A 343 -8.51 -2.18 -26.13
C SER A 343 -7.73 -3.04 -27.11
N THR A 344 -6.61 -2.50 -27.59
CA THR A 344 -5.63 -3.24 -28.40
C THR A 344 -5.07 -4.44 -27.67
N ASN A 345 -4.91 -4.30 -26.34
CA ASN A 345 -4.36 -5.29 -25.43
C ASN A 345 -5.42 -6.28 -24.91
N GLY A 346 -6.70 -6.05 -25.23
CA GLY A 346 -7.83 -6.95 -25.02
C GLY A 346 -8.19 -7.22 -23.56
N PHE A 347 -8.00 -6.23 -22.67
CA PHE A 347 -8.35 -6.29 -21.25
C PHE A 347 -7.84 -7.55 -20.53
N GLN A 348 -6.69 -8.09 -20.97
CA GLN A 348 -6.21 -9.39 -20.50
C GLN A 348 -5.68 -9.36 -19.07
N THR A 349 -5.49 -8.17 -18.51
CA THR A 349 -4.88 -7.99 -17.21
C THR A 349 -5.85 -8.35 -16.07
N PRO A 350 -5.31 -8.78 -14.92
CA PRO A 350 -6.11 -9.12 -13.74
C PRO A 350 -7.06 -8.01 -13.29
N LEU A 351 -6.60 -6.76 -13.36
CA LEU A 351 -7.36 -5.57 -13.00
C LEU A 351 -8.75 -5.56 -13.65
N PHE A 352 -8.81 -5.78 -14.96
CA PHE A 352 -10.06 -5.76 -15.70
C PHE A 352 -10.88 -7.02 -15.44
N LYS A 353 -10.26 -8.20 -15.51
CA LYS A 353 -10.96 -9.48 -15.38
C LYS A 353 -11.57 -9.72 -14.00
N GLN A 354 -10.92 -9.21 -12.95
CA GLN A 354 -11.28 -9.55 -11.58
C GLN A 354 -11.91 -8.41 -10.80
N ALA A 355 -11.76 -7.15 -11.26
CA ALA A 355 -12.19 -6.00 -10.50
C ALA A 355 -12.99 -4.99 -11.35
N VAL A 356 -12.37 -4.33 -12.33
CA VAL A 356 -13.02 -3.22 -13.07
C VAL A 356 -14.20 -3.70 -13.94
N LEU A 357 -14.05 -4.85 -14.60
CA LEU A 357 -15.03 -5.38 -15.56
C LEU A 357 -15.51 -6.78 -15.17
N SER A 358 -15.43 -7.12 -13.87
CA SER A 358 -15.83 -8.43 -13.31
C SER A 358 -17.27 -8.82 -13.69
N ASP A 359 -18.17 -7.83 -13.75
CA ASP A 359 -19.59 -8.02 -14.05
C ASP A 359 -19.92 -7.94 -15.56
N PHE A 360 -18.93 -7.73 -16.44
CA PHE A 360 -19.13 -7.54 -17.88
C PHE A 360 -18.56 -8.68 -18.72
N SER A 361 -19.27 -9.03 -19.79
CA SER A 361 -18.77 -9.99 -20.79
C SER A 361 -17.76 -9.32 -21.71
N LEU A 362 -16.48 -9.69 -21.58
CA LEU A 362 -15.40 -9.13 -22.40
C LEU A 362 -15.19 -9.94 -23.69
N PRO A 363 -14.92 -9.28 -24.84
CA PRO A 363 -14.44 -9.97 -26.03
C PRO A 363 -13.13 -10.71 -25.71
N THR A 364 -13.06 -12.00 -26.07
CA THR A 364 -11.92 -12.86 -25.71
C THR A 364 -10.68 -12.67 -26.59
N SER A 365 -10.76 -11.91 -27.68
CA SER A 365 -9.68 -11.74 -28.65
C SER A 365 -9.00 -10.38 -28.51
N ARG A 366 -7.66 -10.39 -28.41
CA ARG A 366 -6.85 -9.17 -28.62
C ARG A 366 -7.01 -8.73 -30.07
N SER A 367 -7.28 -7.45 -30.29
CA SER A 367 -7.17 -6.87 -31.63
C SER A 367 -5.70 -6.85 -32.09
N GLY A 368 -4.76 -6.55 -31.17
CA GLY A 368 -3.33 -6.48 -31.45
C GLY A 368 -2.91 -5.34 -32.39
N ASP A 369 -3.89 -4.61 -32.92
CA ASP A 369 -3.74 -3.55 -33.91
C ASP A 369 -4.57 -2.33 -33.48
N ASN A 370 -3.90 -1.17 -33.44
CA ASN A 370 -4.55 0.10 -33.13
C ASN A 370 -5.66 0.39 -34.15
N ASN A 371 -5.44 0.16 -35.44
CA ASN A 371 -6.41 0.50 -36.49
C ASN A 371 -7.69 -0.30 -36.34
N ALA A 372 -7.60 -1.63 -36.22
CA ALA A 372 -8.77 -2.47 -36.01
C ALA A 372 -9.55 -2.13 -34.71
N THR A 373 -8.85 -1.68 -33.66
CA THR A 373 -9.49 -1.22 -32.42
C THR A 373 -10.24 0.10 -32.65
N ILE A 374 -9.60 1.07 -33.31
CA ILE A 374 -10.20 2.38 -33.66
C ILE A 374 -11.39 2.20 -34.60
N ASP A 375 -11.29 1.37 -35.64
CA ASP A 375 -12.37 1.09 -36.58
C ASP A 375 -13.58 0.43 -35.91
N SER A 376 -13.35 -0.38 -34.88
CA SER A 376 -14.43 -0.99 -34.11
C SER A 376 -15.14 0.02 -33.21
N TRP A 377 -14.36 0.91 -32.59
CA TRP A 377 -14.89 2.03 -31.81
C TRP A 377 -15.67 3.02 -32.68
N ASP A 378 -15.12 3.39 -33.84
CA ASP A 378 -15.73 4.32 -34.81
C ASP A 378 -17.09 3.80 -35.28
N ARG A 379 -17.15 2.55 -35.74
CA ARG A 379 -18.42 1.91 -36.14
C ARG A 379 -19.45 1.88 -35.02
N TRP A 380 -19.03 1.60 -33.78
CA TRP A 380 -19.93 1.61 -32.63
C TRP A 380 -20.46 3.02 -32.34
N LEU A 381 -19.60 4.04 -32.36
CA LEU A 381 -19.99 5.41 -32.07
C LEU A 381 -20.99 5.94 -33.11
N VAL A 382 -20.74 5.68 -34.39
CA VAL A 382 -21.65 6.06 -35.48
C VAL A 382 -23.02 5.41 -35.33
N GLN A 383 -23.09 4.15 -34.86
CA GLN A 383 -24.34 3.42 -34.68
C GLN A 383 -25.14 3.82 -33.43
N ASN A 384 -24.48 4.23 -32.35
CA ASN A 384 -25.11 4.39 -31.01
C ASN A 384 -25.23 5.84 -30.51
N SER A 385 -24.92 6.85 -31.33
CA SER A 385 -24.70 8.23 -30.89
C SER A 385 -25.89 9.01 -30.27
N GLN A 386 -27.10 8.46 -30.10
CA GLN A 386 -28.29 9.29 -29.79
C GLN A 386 -29.35 8.80 -28.77
N ILE A 387 -29.19 7.67 -28.06
CA ILE A 387 -30.32 7.10 -27.28
C ILE A 387 -30.14 7.18 -25.74
N ALA A 388 -28.93 7.04 -25.21
CA ALA A 388 -28.63 7.05 -23.77
C ALA A 388 -27.22 7.59 -23.51
N PRO A 389 -26.92 8.13 -22.30
CA PRO A 389 -25.54 8.50 -21.96
C PRO A 389 -24.63 7.27 -22.02
N TRP A 390 -23.46 7.44 -22.60
CA TRP A 390 -22.50 6.34 -22.77
C TRP A 390 -21.14 6.67 -22.18
N PHE A 391 -20.46 5.62 -21.73
CA PHE A 391 -19.07 5.64 -21.31
C PHE A 391 -18.28 4.77 -22.27
N SER A 392 -17.38 5.39 -23.02
CA SER A 392 -16.50 4.70 -23.96
C SER A 392 -15.07 4.78 -23.46
N PHE A 393 -14.41 3.64 -23.33
CA PHE A 393 -12.98 3.54 -23.07
C PHE A 393 -12.27 3.02 -24.32
N LEU A 394 -11.31 3.78 -24.83
CA LEU A 394 -10.50 3.43 -26.00
C LEU A 394 -9.02 3.39 -25.60
N GLN A 395 -8.43 2.20 -25.57
CA GLN A 395 -7.01 2.01 -25.29
C GLN A 395 -6.27 1.58 -26.55
N ILE A 396 -5.25 2.35 -26.91
CA ILE A 396 -4.35 2.10 -28.04
C ILE A 396 -2.89 2.15 -27.60
N ASN A 397 -1.97 1.61 -28.39
CA ASN A 397 -0.54 1.63 -28.08
C ASN A 397 0.14 2.87 -28.69
N GLY A 398 0.84 3.65 -27.89
CA GLY A 398 1.62 4.83 -28.27
C GLY A 398 3.04 4.51 -28.70
N HIS A 399 3.21 3.83 -29.84
CA HIS A 399 4.55 3.58 -30.38
C HIS A 399 5.09 4.83 -31.07
N THR A 400 6.20 5.37 -30.56
CA THR A 400 6.80 6.62 -31.06
C THR A 400 8.30 6.50 -31.34
N ASN A 401 8.86 5.29 -31.30
CA ASN A 401 10.31 5.05 -31.33
C ASN A 401 11.00 5.55 -32.61
N ASN A 402 10.26 5.66 -33.72
CA ASN A 402 10.77 6.23 -34.97
C ASN A 402 9.74 7.13 -35.66
N ALA A 403 10.22 7.91 -36.63
CA ALA A 403 9.38 8.88 -37.35
C ALA A 403 8.17 8.24 -38.03
N SER A 404 8.31 7.03 -38.60
CA SER A 404 7.19 6.32 -39.23
C SER A 404 6.11 5.96 -38.22
N GLN A 405 6.49 5.46 -37.05
CA GLN A 405 5.56 5.12 -35.97
C GLN A 405 4.85 6.36 -35.42
N ARG A 406 5.57 7.49 -35.27
CA ARG A 406 4.96 8.78 -34.89
C ARG A 406 3.94 9.27 -35.91
N THR A 407 4.25 9.18 -37.20
CA THR A 407 3.29 9.51 -38.26
C THR A 407 2.05 8.61 -38.19
N THR A 408 2.24 7.30 -38.07
CA THR A 408 1.12 6.35 -37.95
C THR A 408 0.25 6.64 -36.72
N LEU A 409 0.84 6.91 -35.56
CA LEU A 409 0.09 7.28 -34.36
C LEU A 409 -0.65 8.60 -34.55
N ASN A 410 -0.02 9.58 -35.20
CA ASN A 410 -0.66 10.86 -35.51
C ASN A 410 -1.91 10.67 -36.41
N ASP A 411 -1.82 9.85 -37.45
CA ASP A 411 -2.92 9.57 -38.38
C ASP A 411 -4.08 8.83 -37.66
N GLN A 412 -3.74 7.93 -36.72
CA GLN A 412 -4.71 7.25 -35.86
C GLN A 412 -5.45 8.22 -34.94
N LEU A 413 -4.72 9.15 -34.31
CA LEU A 413 -5.32 10.19 -33.47
C LEU A 413 -6.16 11.16 -34.29
N GLU A 414 -5.70 11.52 -35.49
CA GLU A 414 -6.47 12.34 -36.43
C GLU A 414 -7.80 11.68 -36.77
N THR A 415 -7.80 10.37 -37.04
CA THR A 415 -9.01 9.60 -37.32
C THR A 415 -10.00 9.70 -36.15
N ILE A 416 -9.54 9.47 -34.92
CA ILE A 416 -10.38 9.55 -33.71
C ILE A 416 -11.01 10.95 -33.57
N PHE A 417 -10.20 12.01 -33.67
CA PHE A 417 -10.69 13.37 -33.49
C PHE A 417 -11.63 13.82 -34.63
N LYS A 418 -11.35 13.38 -35.86
CA LYS A 418 -12.20 13.65 -37.03
C LYS A 418 -13.56 12.97 -36.88
N THR A 419 -13.60 11.71 -36.44
CA THR A 419 -14.87 11.01 -36.14
C THR A 419 -15.70 11.78 -35.13
N LEU A 420 -15.10 12.26 -34.04
CA LEU A 420 -15.82 13.04 -33.02
C LEU A 420 -16.41 14.34 -33.57
N GLN A 421 -15.68 15.01 -34.46
CA GLN A 421 -16.14 16.23 -35.13
C GLN A 421 -17.25 15.95 -36.15
N GLU A 422 -17.10 14.92 -36.99
CA GLU A 422 -18.05 14.58 -38.05
C GLU A 422 -19.38 14.06 -37.49
N THR A 423 -19.33 13.32 -36.38
CA THR A 423 -20.52 12.84 -35.65
C THR A 423 -21.19 13.93 -34.82
N LYS A 424 -20.54 15.10 -34.63
CA LYS A 424 -21.04 16.24 -33.85
C LYS A 424 -21.44 15.89 -32.41
N VAL A 425 -20.74 14.94 -31.79
CA VAL A 425 -21.02 14.51 -30.41
C VAL A 425 -20.30 15.35 -29.35
N LEU A 426 -19.30 16.14 -29.75
CA LEU A 426 -18.44 16.92 -28.84
C LEU A 426 -19.24 17.89 -27.95
N ASP A 427 -20.33 18.49 -28.46
CA ASP A 427 -21.15 19.46 -27.71
C ASP A 427 -21.75 18.90 -26.41
N ASN A 428 -21.86 17.57 -26.28
CA ASN A 428 -22.35 16.88 -25.09
C ASN A 428 -21.46 15.71 -24.65
N THR A 429 -20.16 15.76 -24.95
CA THR A 429 -19.21 14.69 -24.60
C THR A 429 -18.00 15.26 -23.89
N VAL A 430 -17.67 14.73 -22.71
CA VAL A 430 -16.37 14.94 -22.08
C VAL A 430 -15.39 13.94 -22.68
N VAL A 431 -14.28 14.43 -23.24
CA VAL A 431 -13.22 13.59 -23.80
C VAL A 431 -11.96 13.78 -22.98
N VAL A 432 -11.48 12.70 -22.36
CA VAL A 432 -10.21 12.66 -21.62
C VAL A 432 -9.21 11.89 -22.46
N VAL A 433 -8.11 12.53 -22.85
CA VAL A 433 -6.98 11.90 -23.55
C VAL A 433 -5.78 11.90 -22.63
N THR A 434 -5.27 10.71 -22.31
CA THR A 434 -4.08 10.56 -21.44
C THR A 434 -3.25 9.33 -21.81
N SER A 435 -2.20 9.06 -21.04
CA SER A 435 -1.39 7.85 -21.14
C SER A 435 -1.37 7.08 -19.83
N SER A 436 -1.21 5.77 -19.91
CA SER A 436 -1.00 4.92 -18.74
C SER A 436 0.37 5.18 -18.11
N TYR A 437 1.45 5.15 -18.87
CA TYR A 437 2.81 5.42 -18.42
C TYR A 437 3.63 5.84 -19.64
N HIS A 438 4.76 6.50 -19.43
CA HIS A 438 5.67 6.81 -20.54
C HIS A 438 6.71 5.69 -20.73
N GLN A 439 6.90 5.24 -21.97
CA GLN A 439 7.86 4.20 -22.32
C GLN A 439 9.10 4.81 -23.02
N ASP A 440 10.22 4.90 -22.29
CA ASP A 440 11.47 5.42 -22.84
C ASP A 440 12.00 4.55 -24.01
N ASN A 441 12.20 5.18 -25.17
CA ASN A 441 12.48 4.58 -26.47
C ASN A 441 13.82 3.83 -26.57
N ASN A 442 14.74 4.00 -25.60
CA ASN A 442 16.13 3.53 -25.71
C ASN A 442 16.58 2.41 -24.74
N LYS A 443 15.71 1.88 -23.88
CA LYS A 443 16.10 0.84 -22.91
C LYS A 443 15.14 -0.35 -22.90
N LYS A 444 15.69 -1.57 -22.75
CA LYS A 444 14.89 -2.75 -22.38
C LYS A 444 14.04 -2.37 -21.17
N GLN A 445 12.74 -2.67 -21.23
CA GLN A 445 11.79 -2.42 -20.15
C GLN A 445 12.40 -2.71 -18.79
N VAL A 446 12.50 -1.68 -17.96
CA VAL A 446 12.72 -1.84 -16.54
C VAL A 446 11.62 -1.01 -15.89
N ASN A 447 10.49 -1.68 -15.57
CA ASN A 447 9.40 -1.11 -14.77
C ASN A 447 9.92 -0.92 -13.34
N GLN A 448 10.76 0.09 -13.15
CA GLN A 448 11.35 0.44 -11.87
C GLN A 448 11.29 1.95 -11.71
N TRP A 449 10.90 2.37 -10.51
CA TRP A 449 10.95 3.76 -10.06
C TRP A 449 12.35 4.37 -10.17
N LEU A 450 13.39 3.54 -10.13
CA LEU A 450 14.79 3.95 -10.20
C LEU A 450 15.43 3.42 -11.49
N SER A 451 15.98 4.32 -12.31
CA SER A 451 16.76 3.95 -13.51
C SER A 451 18.13 3.36 -13.17
N ASN A 452 18.68 3.76 -12.02
CA ASN A 452 19.90 3.22 -11.42
C ASN A 452 19.82 3.46 -9.90
N LYS A 453 20.86 3.11 -9.13
CA LYS A 453 20.83 3.23 -7.66
C LYS A 453 20.54 4.64 -7.12
N THR A 454 20.77 5.70 -7.89
CA THR A 454 20.75 7.11 -7.44
C THR A 454 19.92 8.02 -8.36
N THR A 455 19.20 7.47 -9.34
CA THR A 455 18.44 8.26 -10.32
C THR A 455 17.01 7.79 -10.42
N PHE A 456 16.08 8.66 -10.03
CA PHE A 456 14.64 8.46 -10.15
C PHE A 456 14.16 8.66 -11.59
N ASN A 457 13.23 7.80 -12.00
CA ASN A 457 12.71 7.77 -13.36
C ASN A 457 11.49 8.69 -13.52
N LEU A 458 11.72 10.00 -13.43
CA LEU A 458 10.64 10.99 -13.48
C LEU A 458 9.90 10.99 -14.83
N SER A 459 10.64 10.79 -15.92
CA SER A 459 10.07 10.80 -17.27
C SER A 459 9.04 9.68 -17.47
N GLN A 460 9.18 8.52 -16.83
CA GLN A 460 8.18 7.44 -16.92
C GLN A 460 6.85 7.77 -16.23
N SER A 461 6.89 8.70 -15.27
CA SER A 461 5.71 9.05 -14.46
C SER A 461 4.91 10.20 -15.05
N GLN A 462 5.53 11.13 -15.78
CA GLN A 462 4.83 12.27 -16.36
C GLN A 462 4.22 11.91 -17.71
N VAL A 463 2.92 12.10 -17.85
CA VAL A 463 2.13 11.69 -19.03
C VAL A 463 1.25 12.85 -19.49
N PRO A 464 0.84 12.91 -20.76
CA PRO A 464 -0.07 13.95 -21.22
C PRO A 464 -1.45 13.78 -20.59
N LEU A 465 -2.10 14.91 -20.29
CA LEU A 465 -3.52 14.94 -19.99
C LEU A 465 -4.16 16.12 -20.73
N ILE A 466 -5.07 15.79 -21.64
CA ILE A 466 -5.86 16.76 -22.39
C ILE A 466 -7.33 16.44 -22.17
N ILE A 467 -8.12 17.44 -21.79
CA ILE A 467 -9.55 17.28 -21.52
C ILE A 467 -10.34 18.25 -22.41
N HIS A 468 -11.16 17.69 -23.30
CA HIS A 468 -12.27 18.42 -23.88
C HIS A 468 -13.44 18.36 -22.92
N TRP A 469 -13.88 19.53 -22.47
CA TRP A 469 -15.06 19.67 -21.64
C TRP A 469 -16.04 20.65 -22.30
N PRO A 470 -17.31 20.28 -22.52
CA PRO A 470 -18.26 21.15 -23.21
C PRO A 470 -18.37 22.53 -22.57
N ASN A 471 -18.33 23.58 -23.40
CA ASN A 471 -18.41 24.99 -23.00
C ASN A 471 -17.23 25.52 -22.16
N MET A 472 -16.10 24.81 -22.06
CA MET A 472 -14.89 25.34 -21.46
C MET A 472 -13.96 25.96 -22.51
N THR A 473 -13.33 27.08 -22.15
CA THR A 473 -12.33 27.73 -23.01
C THR A 473 -11.01 26.99 -22.95
N PRO A 474 -10.24 26.92 -24.05
CA PRO A 474 -8.91 26.32 -24.04
C PRO A 474 -7.97 27.03 -23.06
N GLN A 475 -7.19 26.26 -22.30
CA GLN A 475 -6.19 26.79 -21.37
C GLN A 475 -5.15 25.72 -21.01
N VAL A 476 -3.96 26.20 -20.64
CA VAL A 476 -2.88 25.35 -20.10
C VAL A 476 -2.88 25.44 -18.58
N ILE A 477 -2.94 24.30 -17.92
CA ILE A 477 -2.95 24.16 -16.46
C ILE A 477 -1.62 23.55 -16.02
N GLU A 478 -0.83 24.33 -15.28
CA GLU A 478 0.51 23.93 -14.82
C GLU A 478 0.52 23.35 -13.40
N ARG A 479 -0.65 23.13 -12.81
CA ARG A 479 -0.80 22.52 -11.49
C ARG A 479 -0.45 21.03 -11.57
N MET A 480 0.24 20.51 -10.55
CA MET A 480 0.50 19.07 -10.44
C MET A 480 -0.82 18.32 -10.29
N THR A 481 -1.01 17.28 -11.09
CA THR A 481 -2.23 16.44 -11.08
C THR A 481 -1.87 14.97 -11.27
N SER A 482 -2.77 14.06 -10.87
CA SER A 482 -2.61 12.61 -11.02
C SER A 482 -3.84 11.93 -11.62
N HIS A 483 -3.71 10.68 -12.06
CA HIS A 483 -4.87 9.89 -12.54
C HIS A 483 -6.02 9.80 -11.53
N GLN A 484 -5.72 9.86 -10.23
CA GLN A 484 -6.73 9.87 -9.18
C GLN A 484 -7.59 11.15 -9.23
N ASP A 485 -6.99 12.28 -9.61
CA ASP A 485 -7.70 13.55 -9.79
C ASP A 485 -8.69 13.48 -10.97
N ILE A 486 -8.33 12.76 -12.05
CA ILE A 486 -9.25 12.52 -13.18
C ILE A 486 -10.50 11.80 -12.68
N MET A 487 -10.32 10.67 -11.97
CA MET A 487 -11.44 9.90 -11.42
C MET A 487 -12.34 10.76 -10.53
N THR A 488 -11.74 11.56 -9.64
CA THR A 488 -12.46 12.46 -8.73
C THR A 488 -13.30 13.48 -9.48
N THR A 489 -12.70 14.12 -10.49
CA THR A 489 -13.35 15.14 -11.32
C THR A 489 -14.54 14.55 -12.07
N LEU A 490 -14.40 13.36 -12.64
CA LEU A 490 -15.48 12.67 -13.34
C LEU A 490 -16.63 12.31 -12.38
N MET A 491 -16.31 11.79 -11.20
CA MET A 491 -17.31 11.47 -10.18
C MET A 491 -18.13 12.69 -9.75
N GLN A 492 -17.49 13.83 -9.55
CA GLN A 492 -18.15 15.05 -9.08
C GLN A 492 -18.91 15.79 -10.18
N HIS A 493 -18.30 15.96 -11.35
CA HIS A 493 -18.81 16.87 -12.39
C HIS A 493 -19.55 16.17 -13.52
N VAL A 494 -19.28 14.88 -13.78
CA VAL A 494 -20.03 14.09 -14.79
C VAL A 494 -21.12 13.26 -14.14
N LEU A 495 -20.80 12.55 -13.05
CA LEU A 495 -21.73 11.61 -12.41
C LEU A 495 -22.51 12.24 -11.24
N HIS A 496 -22.15 13.47 -10.87
CA HIS A 496 -22.78 14.25 -9.81
C HIS A 496 -22.88 13.50 -8.49
N VAL A 497 -21.78 12.87 -8.08
CA VAL A 497 -21.61 12.29 -6.75
C VAL A 497 -21.38 13.43 -5.76
N ILE A 498 -22.25 13.53 -4.75
CA ILE A 498 -22.20 14.57 -3.71
C ILE A 498 -21.54 14.07 -2.42
N SER A 499 -21.23 12.77 -2.33
CA SER A 499 -20.39 12.26 -1.26
C SER A 499 -19.05 13.00 -1.24
N PRO A 500 -18.45 13.26 -0.06
CA PRO A 500 -17.09 13.76 0.02
C PRO A 500 -16.12 12.90 -0.80
N ALA A 501 -15.20 13.52 -1.54
CA ALA A 501 -14.23 12.81 -2.39
C ALA A 501 -13.40 11.80 -1.58
N ASP A 502 -13.07 12.16 -0.34
CA ASP A 502 -12.32 11.33 0.61
C ASP A 502 -12.95 9.96 0.88
N ASN A 503 -14.26 9.82 0.64
CA ASN A 503 -14.96 8.55 0.81
C ASN A 503 -14.67 7.54 -0.30
N TYR A 504 -14.23 7.97 -1.49
CA TYR A 504 -14.12 7.10 -2.66
C TYR A 504 -12.88 7.33 -3.53
N SER A 505 -12.05 8.32 -3.21
CA SER A 505 -10.87 8.69 -3.99
C SER A 505 -9.79 9.28 -3.07
N GLN A 506 -8.55 9.34 -3.51
CA GLN A 506 -7.41 10.09 -2.96
C GLN A 506 -6.99 11.26 -3.87
N GLY A 507 -7.73 11.49 -4.96
CA GLY A 507 -7.54 12.63 -5.84
C GLY A 507 -8.36 13.86 -5.43
N GLU A 508 -8.06 14.97 -6.08
CA GLU A 508 -8.74 16.24 -5.96
C GLU A 508 -9.37 16.65 -7.30
N ASP A 509 -10.30 17.60 -7.26
CA ASP A 509 -10.91 18.17 -8.46
C ASP A 509 -9.85 18.84 -9.36
N LEU A 510 -9.81 18.48 -10.64
CA LEU A 510 -8.94 19.08 -11.64
C LEU A 510 -9.29 20.55 -11.91
N PHE A 511 -10.53 20.97 -11.69
CA PHE A 511 -11.00 22.33 -11.93
C PHE A 511 -10.91 23.25 -10.71
N ALA A 512 -10.50 22.72 -9.55
CA ALA A 512 -10.19 23.55 -8.39
C ALA A 512 -9.04 24.51 -8.71
N SER A 513 -9.19 25.78 -8.31
CA SER A 513 -8.19 26.83 -8.53
C SER A 513 -6.86 26.57 -7.82
N THR A 514 -6.91 25.85 -6.70
CA THR A 514 -5.77 25.51 -5.85
C THR A 514 -5.90 24.07 -5.36
N ARG A 515 -4.78 23.35 -5.21
CA ARG A 515 -4.79 22.07 -4.51
C ARG A 515 -4.93 22.29 -3.01
N ASN A 516 -5.62 21.37 -2.35
CA ASN A 516 -5.61 21.26 -0.90
C ASN A 516 -4.27 20.71 -0.42
N HIS A 517 -3.73 19.71 -1.13
CA HIS A 517 -2.42 19.13 -0.83
C HIS A 517 -1.36 19.60 -1.82
N PRO A 518 -0.21 20.12 -1.36
CA PRO A 518 0.88 20.55 -2.26
C PRO A 518 1.66 19.37 -2.87
N TRP A 519 1.09 18.17 -2.87
CA TRP A 519 1.71 16.92 -3.26
C TRP A 519 0.71 16.01 -3.96
N ILE A 520 1.23 15.04 -4.69
CA ILE A 520 0.49 13.87 -5.19
C ILE A 520 1.32 12.63 -4.87
N PHE A 521 0.68 11.47 -4.70
CA PHE A 521 1.39 10.23 -4.41
C PHE A 521 0.90 9.04 -5.23
N THR A 522 1.80 8.09 -5.38
CA THR A 522 1.59 6.80 -6.00
C THR A 522 2.40 5.75 -5.23
N GLY A 523 2.18 4.48 -5.55
CA GLY A 523 3.02 3.41 -5.07
C GLY A 523 2.53 2.07 -5.58
N ASP A 524 3.36 1.06 -5.34
CA ASP A 524 3.07 -0.35 -5.50
C ASP A 524 3.49 -1.10 -4.21
N ASP A 525 3.57 -2.41 -4.28
CA ASP A 525 3.98 -3.27 -3.15
C ASP A 525 5.44 -3.05 -2.71
N GLU A 526 6.28 -2.44 -3.53
CA GLU A 526 7.71 -2.31 -3.31
C GLU A 526 8.12 -0.89 -2.93
N ALA A 527 7.45 0.12 -3.48
CA ALA A 527 7.77 1.52 -3.25
C ALA A 527 6.53 2.40 -3.16
N PHE A 528 6.65 3.42 -2.31
CA PHE A 528 5.74 4.53 -2.17
C PHE A 528 6.44 5.81 -2.64
N VAL A 529 5.81 6.56 -3.53
CA VAL A 529 6.39 7.72 -4.20
C VAL A 529 5.51 8.95 -4.01
N VAL A 530 6.11 10.06 -3.60
CA VAL A 530 5.45 11.34 -3.38
C VAL A 530 6.10 12.38 -4.27
N PHE A 531 5.32 12.95 -5.19
CA PHE A 531 5.76 14.06 -6.02
C PHE A 531 5.42 15.37 -5.32
N LEU A 532 6.44 16.19 -5.11
CA LEU A 532 6.37 17.51 -4.51
C LEU A 532 6.70 18.57 -5.57
N PRO A 533 6.44 19.87 -5.30
CA PRO A 533 6.67 20.92 -6.28
C PRO A 533 8.13 20.99 -6.73
N ASP A 534 9.06 20.69 -5.81
CA ASP A 534 10.50 20.87 -5.99
C ASP A 534 11.36 19.59 -5.94
N ASN A 535 10.84 18.51 -5.38
CA ASN A 535 11.54 17.24 -5.24
C ASN A 535 10.58 16.05 -5.34
N THR A 536 11.11 14.84 -5.33
CA THR A 536 10.33 13.59 -5.29
C THR A 536 10.87 12.74 -4.14
N LEU A 537 9.98 12.26 -3.27
CA LEU A 537 10.31 11.35 -2.18
C LEU A 537 9.95 9.92 -2.58
N LEU A 538 10.90 9.01 -2.47
CA LEU A 538 10.67 7.58 -2.60
C LEU A 538 10.90 6.92 -1.25
N ILE A 539 9.99 6.04 -0.85
CA ILE A 539 10.07 5.21 0.36
C ILE A 539 9.90 3.76 -0.07
N ASP A 540 10.86 2.91 0.24
CA ASP A 540 10.73 1.48 -0.06
C ASP A 540 9.94 0.73 1.01
N LYS A 541 9.59 -0.53 0.72
CA LYS A 541 8.90 -1.43 1.67
C LYS A 541 9.64 -1.67 3.00
N HIS A 542 10.92 -1.30 3.10
CA HIS A 542 11.71 -1.41 4.32
C HIS A 542 11.74 -0.10 5.13
N GLY A 543 11.07 0.95 4.65
CA GLY A 543 11.06 2.28 5.26
C GLY A 543 12.34 3.07 5.02
N ARG A 544 13.19 2.66 4.06
CA ARG A 544 14.31 3.49 3.59
C ARG A 544 13.75 4.54 2.64
N TYR A 545 14.24 5.76 2.75
CA TYR A 545 13.78 6.87 1.92
C TYR A 545 14.93 7.54 1.16
N ALA A 546 14.61 8.11 0.02
CA ALA A 546 15.50 8.95 -0.77
C ALA A 546 14.72 10.14 -1.37
N LEU A 547 15.36 11.31 -1.40
CA LEU A 547 14.83 12.50 -2.03
C LEU A 547 15.55 12.75 -3.34
N PHE A 548 14.81 13.09 -4.38
CA PHE A 548 15.33 13.37 -5.71
C PHE A 548 14.95 14.78 -6.15
N ASP A 549 15.87 15.48 -6.80
CA ASP A 549 15.58 16.79 -7.39
C ASP A 549 14.72 16.67 -8.68
N LYS A 550 14.39 17.80 -9.31
CA LYS A 550 13.63 17.83 -10.58
C LYS A 550 14.34 17.14 -11.75
N SER A 551 15.65 16.92 -11.67
CA SER A 551 16.41 16.17 -12.67
C SER A 551 16.41 14.66 -12.41
N GLY A 552 15.81 14.23 -11.28
CA GLY A 552 15.78 12.85 -10.84
C GLY A 552 17.06 12.41 -10.12
N GLN A 553 17.99 13.31 -9.82
CA GLN A 553 19.23 12.99 -9.08
C GLN A 553 18.96 12.98 -7.58
N GLU A 554 19.53 11.99 -6.89
CA GLU A 554 19.39 11.88 -5.44
C GLU A 554 20.06 13.05 -4.70
N ILE A 555 19.30 13.72 -3.84
CA ILE A 555 19.79 14.79 -2.97
C ILE A 555 20.40 14.14 -1.73
N SER A 556 21.72 14.03 -1.72
CA SER A 556 22.46 13.39 -0.63
C SER A 556 22.19 14.05 0.72
N SER A 557 21.87 13.24 1.74
CA SER A 557 21.62 13.67 3.13
C SER A 557 20.41 14.60 3.35
N ALA A 558 19.51 14.74 2.38
CA ALA A 558 18.27 15.47 2.58
C ALA A 558 17.29 14.65 3.43
N LYS A 559 16.64 15.32 4.40
CA LYS A 559 15.58 14.73 5.21
C LYS A 559 14.22 15.21 4.69
N PRO A 560 13.22 14.32 4.58
CA PRO A 560 11.87 14.72 4.21
C PRO A 560 11.25 15.60 5.30
N ASP A 561 10.35 16.49 4.89
CA ASP A 561 9.43 17.15 5.82
C ASP A 561 8.56 16.08 6.48
N LEU A 562 8.63 16.03 7.81
CA LEU A 562 8.10 14.96 8.63
C LEU A 562 6.58 15.08 8.75
N LYS A 563 6.05 16.28 8.95
CA LYS A 563 4.62 16.59 8.95
C LYS A 563 3.97 16.25 7.61
N LEU A 564 4.63 16.62 6.51
CA LEU A 564 4.19 16.26 5.17
C LEU A 564 4.09 14.74 5.04
N LEU A 565 5.13 14.01 5.45
CA LEU A 565 5.15 12.55 5.39
C LEU A 565 4.02 11.92 6.21
N LEU A 566 3.75 12.44 7.41
CA LEU A 566 2.65 11.96 8.27
C LEU A 566 1.30 12.11 7.58
N GLN A 567 1.05 13.27 6.98
CA GLN A 567 -0.19 13.52 6.23
C GLN A 567 -0.32 12.57 5.06
N VAL A 568 0.75 12.41 4.28
CA VAL A 568 0.76 11.56 3.10
C VAL A 568 0.54 10.08 3.46
N LEU A 569 1.17 9.58 4.53
CA LEU A 569 0.98 8.20 4.99
C LEU A 569 -0.43 7.97 5.55
N ALA A 570 -0.98 8.94 6.29
CA ALA A 570 -2.35 8.87 6.78
C ALA A 570 -3.35 8.79 5.61
N GLU A 571 -3.15 9.62 4.59
CA GLU A 571 -3.96 9.62 3.37
C GLU A 571 -3.81 8.31 2.59
N GLN A 572 -2.57 7.83 2.42
CA GLN A 572 -2.30 6.56 1.76
C GLN A 572 -3.01 5.40 2.44
N LYS A 573 -3.11 5.37 3.77
CA LYS A 573 -3.67 4.27 4.57
C LYS A 573 -5.17 4.39 4.84
N ARG A 574 -5.84 5.41 4.31
CA ARG A 574 -7.25 5.75 4.60
C ARG A 574 -8.26 4.62 4.33
N PHE A 575 -8.03 3.80 3.31
CA PHE A 575 -8.97 2.76 2.86
C PHE A 575 -8.67 1.37 3.43
N ILE A 576 -7.64 1.22 4.27
CA ILE A 576 -7.40 -0.06 4.96
C ILE A 576 -8.54 -0.34 5.93
N GLU A 577 -9.02 -1.57 5.95
CA GLU A 577 -10.05 -2.04 6.88
C GLU A 577 -9.58 -1.89 8.34
N ARG A 578 -10.52 -1.67 9.27
CA ARG A 578 -10.23 -1.41 10.69
C ARG A 578 -11.09 -2.24 11.60
#